data_AF-A0A954GPK0-F1
#
_entry.id   AF-A0A954GPK0-F1
#
_cell.length_a   1.000
_cell.length_b   1.000
_cell.length_c   1.000
_cell.angle_alpha   90.00
_cell.angle_beta   90.00
_cell.angle_gamma   90.00
#
_symmetry.space_group_name_H-M   'P 1'
#
loop_
_entity.id
_entity.type
_entity.pdbx_description
1 polymer ?
#
loop_
_entity_poly.entity_id
_entity_poly.type
_entity_poly.pdbx_seq_one_letter_code
_entity_poly.pdbx_strand_id
1 'polypeptide(L)'
;MDNQYDNEELDIERDDTVIGVAMWYSGIGLAAIAVIALGVGAYLWLQQKPVVDAPIADVDLPTVRAPLEKPLPKIPFEDITEKSGIQFVHENGADVEKLLPETMGGGCAFFDYDSDGDQDIFLVNSKSWSWNGKSPASTMALYENDGTGVFTDFTAKA
;
A
#
# COMPACT_ATOMS: atom_id res chain seq x y z
N MET A 1 -53.93 -50.70 39.70
CA MET A 1 -53.58 -49.57 40.58
C MET A 1 -52.31 -50.01 41.29
N ASP A 2 -51.17 -49.72 40.68
CA ASP A 2 -50.36 -48.50 40.90
C ASP A 2 -49.36 -48.80 42.03
N ASN A 3 -48.07 -48.56 41.95
CA ASN A 3 -47.18 -48.00 40.94
C ASN A 3 -45.78 -48.36 41.48
N GLN A 4 -44.93 -49.05 40.72
CA GLN A 4 -43.63 -49.50 41.24
C GLN A 4 -42.55 -48.98 40.30
N TYR A 5 -42.09 -47.76 40.58
CA TYR A 5 -40.96 -47.16 39.86
C TYR A 5 -39.68 -47.89 40.25
N ASP A 6 -39.11 -48.57 39.25
CA ASP A 6 -37.75 -49.08 39.21
C ASP A 6 -36.75 -47.97 39.57
N ASN A 7 -35.98 -48.22 40.63
CA ASN A 7 -34.68 -47.58 40.83
C ASN A 7 -33.64 -48.69 40.70
N GLU A 8 -33.39 -49.13 39.47
CA GLU A 8 -32.13 -49.79 39.15
C GLU A 8 -31.03 -48.73 39.28
N GLU A 9 -30.42 -48.63 40.47
CA GLU A 9 -29.10 -48.02 40.60
C GLU A 9 -28.16 -48.83 39.70
N LEU A 10 -27.89 -48.29 38.51
CA LEU A 10 -26.79 -48.73 37.67
C LEU A 10 -25.51 -48.53 38.48
N ASP A 11 -25.09 -49.60 39.15
CA ASP A 11 -23.81 -49.69 39.85
C ASP A 11 -22.72 -49.71 38.76
N ILE A 12 -22.37 -48.52 38.28
CA ILE A 12 -21.25 -48.35 37.36
C ILE A 12 -20.00 -48.64 38.17
N GLU A 13 -19.55 -49.89 38.11
CA GLU A 13 -18.27 -50.32 38.65
C GLU A 13 -17.18 -49.41 38.09
N ARG A 14 -16.73 -48.46 38.92
CA ARG A 14 -15.71 -47.47 38.53
C ARG A 14 -14.36 -48.18 38.46
N ASP A 15 -14.02 -48.63 37.26
CA ASP A 15 -12.72 -49.20 36.96
C ASP A 15 -11.62 -48.11 37.01
N ASP A 16 -11.08 -47.90 38.22
CA ASP A 16 -10.02 -46.93 38.51
C ASP A 16 -8.74 -47.19 37.69
N THR A 17 -8.57 -48.39 37.12
CA THR A 17 -7.41 -48.72 36.28
C THR A 17 -7.39 -47.93 34.96
N VAL A 18 -8.56 -47.57 34.43
CA VAL A 18 -8.70 -46.75 33.21
C VAL A 18 -8.19 -45.33 33.44
N ILE A 19 -8.42 -44.76 34.64
CA ILE A 19 -7.94 -43.41 34.99
C ILE A 19 -6.41 -43.40 35.13
N GLY A 20 -5.82 -44.42 35.75
CA GLY A 20 -4.37 -44.56 35.88
C GLY A 20 -3.65 -44.72 34.54
N VAL A 21 -4.22 -45.52 33.64
CA VAL A 21 -3.70 -45.74 32.29
C VAL A 21 -3.83 -44.48 31.42
N ALA A 22 -4.95 -43.76 31.52
CA ALA A 22 -5.14 -42.48 30.82
C ALA A 22 -4.16 -41.39 31.30
N MET A 23 -3.89 -41.31 32.61
CA MET A 23 -2.89 -40.40 33.16
C MET A 23 -1.47 -40.76 32.70
N TRP A 24 -1.14 -42.05 32.63
CA TRP A 24 0.14 -42.53 32.12
C TRP A 24 0.37 -42.16 30.64
N TYR A 25 -0.63 -42.40 29.77
CA TYR A 25 -0.54 -42.02 28.36
C TYR A 25 -0.52 -40.51 28.14
N SER A 26 -1.24 -39.74 28.96
CA SER A 26 -1.21 -38.27 28.92
C SER A 26 0.17 -37.73 29.34
N GLY A 27 0.79 -38.32 30.36
CA GLY A 27 2.16 -38.00 30.78
C GLY A 27 3.18 -38.29 29.67
N ILE A 28 3.06 -39.42 28.99
CA ILE A 28 3.91 -39.77 27.83
C ILE A 28 3.69 -38.79 26.68
N GLY A 29 2.44 -38.43 26.37
CA GLY A 29 2.11 -37.47 25.32
C GLY A 29 2.72 -36.10 25.57
N LEU A 30 2.61 -35.58 26.80
CA LEU A 30 3.22 -34.31 27.19
C LEU A 30 4.75 -34.35 27.14
N ALA A 31 5.37 -35.46 27.59
CA ALA A 31 6.80 -35.66 27.50
C ALA A 31 7.28 -35.68 26.03
N ALA A 32 6.55 -36.35 25.14
CA ALA A 32 6.87 -36.37 23.71
C ALA A 32 6.79 -34.97 23.08
N ILE A 33 5.75 -34.18 23.40
CA ILE A 33 5.62 -32.80 22.93
C ILE A 33 6.78 -31.94 23.44
N ALA A 34 7.16 -32.08 24.70
CA ALA A 34 8.28 -31.33 25.28
C ALA A 34 9.61 -31.66 24.57
N VAL A 35 9.86 -32.95 24.28
CA VAL A 35 11.07 -33.38 23.54
C VAL A 35 11.08 -32.81 22.12
N ILE A 36 9.94 -32.83 21.43
CA ILE A 36 9.81 -32.23 20.09
C ILE A 36 10.07 -30.73 20.14
N ALA A 37 9.46 -30.02 21.09
CA ALA A 37 9.65 -28.58 21.26
C ALA A 37 11.11 -28.21 21.55
N LEU A 38 11.79 -28.99 22.41
CA LEU A 38 13.21 -28.82 22.69
C LEU A 38 14.08 -29.11 21.47
N GLY A 39 13.77 -30.17 20.72
CA GLY A 39 14.47 -30.51 19.48
C GLY A 39 14.34 -29.43 18.41
N VAL A 40 13.13 -28.89 18.22
CA VAL A 40 12.88 -27.76 17.29
C VAL A 40 13.59 -26.51 17.77
N GLY A 41 13.52 -26.19 19.07
CA GLY A 41 14.23 -25.04 19.65
C GLY A 41 15.74 -25.14 19.45
N ALA A 42 16.33 -26.30 19.73
CA ALA A 42 17.75 -26.57 19.50
C ALA A 42 18.11 -26.49 18.01
N TYR A 43 17.27 -27.06 17.13
CA TYR A 43 17.46 -26.98 15.69
C TYR A 43 17.45 -25.54 15.18
N LEU A 44 16.47 -24.73 15.62
CA LEU A 44 16.37 -23.31 15.25
C LEU A 44 17.54 -22.49 15.82
N TRP A 45 18.00 -22.82 17.03
CA TRP A 45 19.18 -22.19 17.63
C TRP A 45 20.47 -22.52 16.86
N LEU A 46 20.64 -23.77 16.43
CA LEU A 46 21.76 -24.21 15.58
C LEU A 46 21.74 -23.59 14.18
N GLN A 47 20.56 -23.17 13.70
CA GLN A 47 20.42 -22.47 12.42
C GLN A 47 20.61 -20.94 12.51
N GLN A 48 20.88 -20.39 13.69
CA GLN A 48 21.21 -18.97 13.80
C GLN A 48 22.55 -18.73 13.10
N LYS A 49 22.49 -18.08 11.93
CA LYS A 49 23.69 -17.53 11.31
C LYS A 49 24.18 -16.40 12.21
N PRO A 50 25.46 -16.33 12.57
CA PRO A 50 25.99 -15.19 13.30
C PRO A 50 25.67 -13.93 12.49
N VAL A 51 25.17 -12.89 13.16
CA VAL A 51 25.07 -11.57 12.55
C VAL A 51 26.50 -11.16 12.24
N VAL A 52 26.88 -11.27 10.98
CA VAL A 52 28.15 -10.72 10.52
C VAL A 52 27.93 -9.22 10.55
N ASP A 53 28.57 -8.54 11.50
CA ASP A 53 28.71 -7.10 11.46
C ASP A 53 29.38 -6.78 10.14
N ALA A 54 28.58 -6.32 9.16
CA ALA A 54 29.14 -5.84 7.91
C ALA A 54 30.12 -4.73 8.28
N PRO A 55 31.36 -4.76 7.78
CA PRO A 55 32.26 -3.64 7.98
C PRO A 55 31.54 -2.41 7.45
N ILE A 56 31.36 -1.41 8.32
CA ILE A 56 30.91 -0.09 7.89
C ILE A 56 31.99 0.37 6.92
N ALA A 57 31.70 0.26 5.62
CA ALA A 57 32.56 0.83 4.61
C ALA A 57 32.71 2.31 4.97
N ASP A 58 33.95 2.78 5.08
CA ASP A 58 34.22 4.20 5.25
C ASP A 58 33.62 4.90 4.05
N VAL A 59 32.49 5.58 4.26
CA VAL A 59 31.80 6.31 3.20
C VAL A 59 32.62 7.54 2.96
N ASP A 60 33.45 7.50 1.92
CA ASP A 60 34.11 8.70 1.41
C ASP A 60 33.00 9.64 0.91
N LEU A 61 32.62 10.56 1.79
CA LEU A 61 31.58 11.54 1.48
C LEU A 61 32.08 12.32 0.26
N PRO A 62 31.22 12.54 -0.75
CA PRO A 62 31.62 13.34 -1.88
C PRO A 62 32.11 14.70 -1.37
N THR A 63 33.29 15.11 -1.83
CA THR A 63 33.87 16.42 -1.54
C THR A 63 32.78 17.48 -1.66
N VAL A 64 32.53 18.21 -0.58
CA VAL A 64 31.54 19.30 -0.57
C VAL A 64 31.81 20.17 -1.79
N ARG A 65 30.84 20.24 -2.71
CA ARG A 65 30.98 21.05 -3.92
C ARG A 65 31.32 22.46 -3.49
N ALA A 66 32.46 22.97 -3.96
CA ALA A 66 32.80 24.38 -3.77
C ALA A 66 31.59 25.21 -4.24
N PRO A 67 31.16 26.22 -3.46
CA PRO A 67 30.07 27.09 -3.88
C PRO A 67 30.35 27.60 -5.29
N LEU A 68 29.35 27.57 -6.15
CA LEU A 68 29.45 28.23 -7.45
C LEU A 68 29.73 29.71 -7.20
N GLU A 69 30.97 30.15 -7.45
CA GLU A 69 31.36 31.56 -7.31
C GLU A 69 30.61 32.47 -8.29
N LYS A 70 30.07 31.88 -9.36
CA LYS A 70 29.27 32.59 -10.35
C LYS A 70 27.86 32.85 -9.80
N PRO A 71 27.39 34.11 -9.76
CA PRO A 71 26.01 34.40 -9.40
C PRO A 71 25.08 33.66 -10.35
N LEU A 72 24.08 32.97 -9.78
CA LEU A 72 23.09 32.26 -10.58
C LEU A 72 22.38 33.27 -11.49
N PRO A 73 22.17 32.93 -12.78
CA PRO A 73 21.36 33.75 -13.65
C PRO A 73 19.96 33.88 -13.03
N LYS A 74 19.41 35.09 -13.05
CA LYS A 74 18.02 35.30 -12.67
C LYS A 74 17.15 34.81 -13.81
N ILE A 75 16.46 33.69 -13.58
CA ILE A 75 15.49 33.12 -14.52
C ILE A 75 14.11 33.37 -13.91
N PRO A 76 13.48 34.54 -14.17
CA PRO A 76 12.13 34.77 -13.68
C PRO A 76 11.17 33.81 -14.37
N PHE A 77 10.27 33.21 -13.60
CA PHE A 77 9.15 32.45 -14.11
C PHE A 77 7.90 33.34 -14.08
N GLU A 78 7.11 33.29 -15.14
CA GLU A 78 5.82 33.95 -15.23
C GLU A 78 4.73 32.88 -15.30
N ASP A 79 3.66 33.07 -14.52
CA ASP A 79 2.46 32.25 -14.66
C ASP A 79 1.68 32.73 -15.90
N ILE A 80 1.59 31.86 -16.90
CA ILE A 80 0.86 32.11 -18.14
C ILE A 80 -0.43 31.30 -18.24
N THR A 81 -0.83 30.57 -17.20
CA THR A 81 -1.93 29.58 -17.26
C THR A 81 -3.23 30.19 -17.77
N GLU A 82 -3.61 31.36 -17.25
CA GLU A 82 -4.80 32.10 -17.68
C GLU A 82 -4.63 32.65 -19.11
N LYS A 83 -3.43 33.18 -19.43
CA LYS A 83 -3.13 33.75 -20.75
C LYS A 83 -3.10 32.69 -21.85
N SER A 84 -2.72 31.47 -21.50
CA SER A 84 -2.64 30.32 -22.40
C SER A 84 -3.99 29.59 -22.52
N GLY A 85 -5.05 30.03 -21.82
CA GLY A 85 -6.38 29.41 -21.92
C GLY A 85 -6.54 28.09 -21.17
N ILE A 86 -5.58 27.69 -20.34
CA ILE A 86 -5.64 26.43 -19.58
C ILE A 86 -6.51 26.63 -18.33
N GLN A 87 -7.56 25.82 -18.18
CA GLN A 87 -8.50 25.89 -17.04
C GLN A 87 -8.54 24.59 -16.23
N PHE A 88 -7.63 23.66 -16.51
CA PHE A 88 -7.63 22.33 -15.89
C PHE A 88 -7.38 22.40 -14.38
N VAL A 89 -8.20 21.65 -13.64
CA VAL A 89 -8.01 21.41 -12.21
C VAL A 89 -7.90 19.91 -11.97
N HIS A 90 -6.80 19.50 -11.35
CA HIS A 90 -6.59 18.12 -10.96
C HIS A 90 -7.46 17.78 -9.75
N GLU A 91 -8.30 16.76 -9.91
CA GLU A 91 -8.99 16.05 -8.84
C GLU A 91 -8.13 14.86 -8.45
N ASN A 92 -7.64 14.85 -7.21
CA ASN A 92 -6.85 13.76 -6.63
C ASN A 92 -7.69 12.79 -5.79
N GLY A 93 -9.00 13.04 -5.67
CA GLY A 93 -9.91 12.22 -4.86
C GLY A 93 -9.83 12.52 -3.37
N ALA A 94 -9.40 13.72 -2.97
CA ALA A 94 -9.25 14.07 -1.57
C ALA A 94 -10.53 13.89 -0.74
N ASP A 95 -10.41 13.12 0.34
CA ASP A 95 -11.46 12.87 1.33
C ASP A 95 -10.94 13.00 2.77
N VAL A 96 -11.84 12.97 3.75
CA VAL A 96 -11.53 13.13 5.19
C VAL A 96 -10.51 12.10 5.67
N GLU A 97 -10.55 10.90 5.08
CA GLU A 97 -9.70 9.76 5.47
C GLU A 97 -8.24 9.88 5.00
N LYS A 98 -7.92 10.83 4.11
CA LYS A 98 -6.56 11.09 3.61
C LYS A 98 -5.91 9.84 3.04
N LEU A 99 -6.56 9.25 2.04
CA LEU A 99 -6.14 7.99 1.44
C LEU A 99 -4.86 8.16 0.61
N LEU A 100 -4.07 7.09 0.50
CA LEU A 100 -2.80 7.11 -0.24
C LEU A 100 -2.89 7.68 -1.68
N PRO A 101 -3.94 7.38 -2.48
CA PRO A 101 -4.06 7.92 -3.84
C PRO A 101 -4.09 9.45 -3.93
N GLU A 102 -4.50 10.16 -2.86
CA GLU A 102 -4.58 11.62 -2.84
C GLU A 102 -3.20 12.29 -2.94
N THR A 103 -2.14 11.54 -2.62
CA THR A 103 -0.74 11.99 -2.73
C THR A 103 -0.16 11.80 -4.13
N MET A 104 -0.86 11.10 -5.01
CA MET A 104 -0.45 10.89 -6.39
C MET A 104 -0.89 12.08 -7.23
N GLY A 105 0.05 12.67 -7.98
CA GLY A 105 -0.28 13.68 -8.98
C GLY A 105 -0.91 13.06 -10.23
N GLY A 106 -1.46 13.92 -11.07
CA GLY A 106 -1.87 13.55 -12.43
C GLY A 106 -0.65 13.25 -13.32
N GLY A 107 -0.94 12.74 -14.51
CA GLY A 107 0.01 12.63 -15.61
C GLY A 107 -0.22 13.71 -16.66
N CYS A 108 0.78 13.98 -17.48
CA CYS A 108 0.62 14.79 -18.68
C CYS A 108 1.40 14.19 -19.85
N ALA A 109 0.96 14.53 -21.07
CA ALA A 109 1.69 14.24 -22.29
C ALA A 109 1.66 15.45 -23.21
N PHE A 110 2.77 15.66 -23.90
CA PHE A 110 2.91 16.62 -24.98
C PHE A 110 3.07 15.83 -26.28
N PHE A 111 2.12 15.98 -27.21
CA PHE A 111 2.13 15.31 -28.51
C PHE A 111 1.30 16.12 -29.51
N ASP A 112 1.53 15.93 -30.80
CA ASP A 112 0.82 16.63 -31.88
C ASP A 112 -0.37 15.73 -32.24
N TYR A 113 -1.57 16.11 -31.80
CA TYR A 113 -2.75 15.27 -31.84
C TYR A 113 -3.42 15.28 -33.23
N ASP A 114 -3.41 16.44 -33.90
CA ASP A 114 -4.11 16.65 -35.17
C ASP A 114 -3.16 16.71 -36.40
N SER A 115 -1.85 16.58 -36.16
CA SER A 115 -0.79 16.62 -37.17
C SER A 115 -0.59 17.99 -37.82
N ASP A 116 -0.87 19.08 -37.11
CA ASP A 116 -0.63 20.45 -37.59
C ASP A 116 0.82 20.94 -37.37
N GLY A 117 1.60 20.19 -36.58
CA GLY A 117 3.01 20.47 -36.29
C GLY A 117 3.23 21.23 -34.98
N ASP A 118 2.16 21.59 -34.26
CA ASP A 118 2.19 22.22 -32.96
C ASP A 118 2.00 21.20 -31.83
N GLN A 119 2.50 21.53 -30.64
CA GLN A 119 2.47 20.60 -29.51
C GLN A 119 1.24 20.83 -28.64
N ASP A 120 0.34 19.84 -28.61
CA ASP A 120 -0.84 19.80 -27.75
C ASP A 120 -0.52 19.25 -26.37
N ILE A 121 -1.49 19.40 -25.45
CA ILE A 121 -1.38 18.94 -24.07
C ILE A 121 -2.52 18.00 -23.73
N PHE A 122 -2.17 16.81 -23.25
CA PHE A 122 -3.12 15.92 -22.58
C PHE A 122 -2.83 15.85 -21.09
N LEU A 123 -3.87 16.04 -20.28
CA LEU A 123 -3.81 16.06 -18.81
C LEU A 123 -4.66 14.94 -18.24
N VAL A 124 -4.02 14.02 -17.52
CA VAL A 124 -4.68 12.92 -16.83
C VAL A 124 -5.26 13.42 -15.52
N ASN A 125 -6.53 13.10 -15.29
CA ASN A 125 -7.22 13.43 -14.07
C ASN A 125 -7.62 12.16 -13.31
N SER A 126 -7.79 12.29 -12.00
CA SER A 126 -8.48 11.26 -11.22
C SER A 126 -9.94 11.67 -11.04
N LYS A 127 -10.66 10.95 -10.19
CA LYS A 127 -12.05 11.26 -9.87
C LYS A 127 -12.28 11.13 -8.38
N SER A 128 -13.30 11.82 -7.92
CA SER A 128 -13.87 11.62 -6.60
C SER A 128 -14.34 10.16 -6.40
N TRP A 129 -14.23 9.69 -5.17
CA TRP A 129 -14.62 8.33 -4.77
C TRP A 129 -16.13 8.11 -4.88
N SER A 130 -16.57 6.91 -5.23
CA SER A 130 -18.01 6.63 -5.44
C SER A 130 -18.87 6.85 -4.19
N TRP A 131 -18.29 6.72 -2.99
CA TRP A 131 -19.01 6.91 -1.72
C TRP A 131 -19.10 8.36 -1.26
N ASN A 132 -18.34 9.29 -1.87
CA ASN A 132 -18.28 10.67 -1.41
C ASN A 132 -19.39 11.56 -2.01
N GLY A 133 -20.17 11.04 -2.96
CA GLY A 133 -21.31 11.72 -3.57
C GLY A 133 -20.96 13.00 -4.35
N LYS A 134 -19.68 13.30 -4.56
CA LYS A 134 -19.24 14.48 -5.33
C LYS A 134 -19.49 14.22 -6.83
N SER A 135 -20.17 15.16 -7.47
CA SER A 135 -20.54 15.16 -8.89
C SER A 135 -20.41 16.60 -9.40
N PRO A 136 -19.97 16.85 -10.65
CA PRO A 136 -19.68 15.87 -11.71
C PRO A 136 -18.36 15.12 -11.53
N ALA A 137 -18.25 13.97 -12.22
CA ALA A 137 -16.99 13.24 -12.30
C ALA A 137 -15.98 14.08 -13.09
N SER A 138 -14.81 14.32 -12.50
CA SER A 138 -13.68 14.90 -13.20
C SER A 138 -13.27 14.00 -14.37
N THR A 139 -12.89 14.64 -15.48
CA THR A 139 -12.40 13.96 -16.68
C THR A 139 -10.95 14.36 -16.95
N MET A 140 -10.25 13.53 -17.72
CA MET A 140 -9.02 13.91 -18.40
C MET A 140 -9.31 15.04 -19.38
N ALA A 141 -8.32 15.86 -19.70
CA ALA A 141 -8.48 16.99 -20.62
C ALA A 141 -7.49 16.93 -21.78
N LEU A 142 -7.95 17.29 -22.97
CA LEU A 142 -7.12 17.50 -24.16
C LEU A 142 -7.20 18.98 -24.56
N TYR A 143 -6.03 19.59 -24.74
CA TYR A 143 -5.88 20.99 -25.11
C TYR A 143 -5.14 21.09 -26.44
N GLU A 144 -5.83 21.61 -27.46
CA GLU A 144 -5.29 21.90 -28.79
C GLU A 144 -4.53 23.24 -28.74
N ASN A 145 -3.31 23.30 -29.25
CA ASN A 145 -2.47 24.50 -29.31
C ASN A 145 -2.59 25.18 -30.68
N ASP A 146 -2.80 26.50 -30.71
CA ASP A 146 -2.85 27.26 -31.97
C ASP A 146 -1.47 27.66 -32.55
N GLY A 147 -0.40 27.02 -32.06
CA GLY A 147 0.99 27.34 -32.38
C GLY A 147 1.55 28.59 -31.69
N THR A 148 0.72 29.39 -31.02
CA THR A 148 1.15 30.58 -30.28
C THR A 148 1.25 30.36 -28.76
N GLY A 149 0.92 29.14 -28.30
CA GLY A 149 0.83 28.81 -26.88
C GLY A 149 -0.51 29.20 -26.27
N VAL A 150 -1.53 29.44 -27.09
CA VAL A 150 -2.92 29.58 -26.65
C VAL A 150 -3.63 28.26 -26.92
N PHE A 151 -4.23 27.72 -25.87
CA PHE A 151 -4.82 26.40 -25.88
C PHE A 151 -6.34 26.45 -25.82
N THR A 152 -6.99 25.60 -26.61
CA THR A 152 -8.44 25.40 -26.58
C THR A 152 -8.77 24.03 -25.99
N ASP A 153 -9.71 23.98 -25.04
CA ASP A 153 -10.19 22.72 -24.48
C ASP A 153 -11.01 21.94 -25.53
N PHE A 154 -10.48 20.80 -25.96
CA PHE A 154 -11.08 19.88 -26.92
C PHE A 154 -11.61 18.60 -26.27
N THR A 155 -11.67 18.53 -24.95
CA THR A 155 -12.07 17.33 -24.19
C THR A 155 -13.41 16.73 -24.63
N ALA A 156 -14.40 17.55 -24.95
CA ALA A 156 -15.73 17.08 -25.35
C ALA A 156 -15.82 16.62 -26.82
N LYS A 157 -14.82 16.94 -27.64
CA LYS A 157 -14.76 16.60 -29.08
C LYS A 157 -13.85 15.41 -29.37
N ALA A 158 -13.03 15.00 -28.41
CA ALA A 158 -12.12 13.86 -28.49
C ALA A 158 -12.84 12.51 -28.36
#